data_AF-A0AAP1C6B5-F1
#
_entry.id   AF-A0AAP1C6B5-F1
#
_cell.length_a   1.000
_cell.length_b   1.000
_cell.length_c   1.000
_cell.angle_alpha   90.00
_cell.angle_beta   90.00
_cell.angle_gamma   90.00
#
_symmetry.space_group_name_H-M   'P 1'
#
loop_
_entity.id
_entity.type
_entity.pdbx_description
1 polymer ?
#
loop_
_entity_poly.entity_id
_entity_poly.type
_entity_poly.pdbx_seq_one_letter_code
_entity_poly.pdbx_strand_id
1 'polypeptide(L)'
;MRDRIRVVATLNELLMRVTTVENANQFARWFDGIMRKQHPLLPWETEQSGKWRKNFAGRVALNPESIEHLQELFPDNRYYSAVGVCGREQETRVAYPVEHRSVPMRVSELYDAGPGRLWEALWAHSEALSKLWEIYPPNSLWGPSVRFTDVLAELSMKLWSDSRCGVEIEFEDLGRAIVLYRLELAGIAGSPEDGVDAYLLVRLAMAELSPSLRCLGVWDDVASYIIDMEHDRVLLHPQYAAVIEARYSMGHPFDVYAYVENPFLAMLGAVQGEPSLARHLEGIAGLSQYQIKCI
;
A
#
# COMPACT_ATOMS: atom_id res chain seq x y z
N MET A 1 -10.57 11.00 -1.27
CA MET A 1 -9.51 10.02 -1.62
C MET A 1 -9.22 9.05 -0.49
N ARG A 2 -8.84 9.51 0.71
CA ARG A 2 -8.51 8.64 1.88
C ARG A 2 -9.58 7.59 2.22
N ASP A 3 -10.83 8.02 2.44
CA ASP A 3 -11.91 7.10 2.81
C ASP A 3 -12.20 6.07 1.70
N ARG A 4 -12.10 6.49 0.43
CA ARG A 4 -12.24 5.59 -0.71
C ARG A 4 -11.16 4.51 -0.69
N ILE A 5 -9.89 4.87 -0.50
CA ILE A 5 -8.78 3.91 -0.42
C ILE A 5 -9.02 2.91 0.72
N ARG A 6 -9.35 3.40 1.92
CA ARG A 6 -9.63 2.54 3.10
C ARG A 6 -10.73 1.53 2.83
N VAL A 7 -11.87 1.99 2.29
CA VAL A 7 -13.02 1.13 2.00
C VAL A 7 -12.67 0.08 0.94
N VAL A 8 -12.09 0.50 -0.17
CA VAL A 8 -11.80 -0.37 -1.32
C VAL A 8 -10.78 -1.44 -0.93
N ALA A 9 -9.68 -1.04 -0.28
CA ALA A 9 -8.66 -1.98 0.18
C ALA A 9 -9.23 -2.97 1.19
N THR A 10 -9.95 -2.48 2.21
CA THR A 10 -10.54 -3.36 3.24
C THR A 10 -11.47 -4.39 2.60
N LEU A 11 -12.37 -3.98 1.71
CA LEU A 11 -13.32 -4.89 1.11
C LEU A 11 -12.68 -5.88 0.13
N ASN A 12 -11.69 -5.45 -0.67
CA ASN A 12 -10.98 -6.37 -1.57
C ASN A 12 -10.12 -7.37 -0.80
N GLU A 13 -9.49 -6.95 0.29
CA GLU A 13 -8.77 -7.86 1.20
C GLU A 13 -9.73 -8.92 1.79
N LEU A 14 -10.91 -8.51 2.28
CA LEU A 14 -11.90 -9.44 2.79
C LEU A 14 -12.51 -10.33 1.70
N LEU A 15 -12.69 -9.80 0.49
CA LEU A 15 -13.14 -10.57 -0.67
C LEU A 15 -12.18 -11.72 -0.98
N MET A 16 -10.87 -11.45 -1.00
CA MET A 16 -9.84 -12.48 -1.24
C MET A 16 -9.86 -13.60 -0.20
N ARG A 17 -10.31 -13.32 1.03
CA ARG A 17 -10.47 -14.34 2.08
C ARG A 17 -11.67 -15.25 1.85
N VAL A 18 -12.62 -14.89 0.98
CA VAL A 18 -13.78 -15.74 0.67
C VAL A 18 -13.55 -16.49 -0.63
N THR A 19 -13.06 -17.72 -0.51
CA THR A 19 -12.90 -18.63 -1.66
C THR A 19 -14.23 -18.81 -2.39
N THR A 20 -14.18 -18.77 -3.73
CA THR A 20 -15.31 -18.87 -4.69
C THR A 20 -16.17 -17.62 -4.88
N VAL A 21 -15.83 -16.49 -4.25
CA VAL A 21 -16.45 -15.20 -4.51
C VAL A 21 -15.53 -14.33 -5.35
N GLU A 22 -16.02 -13.85 -6.50
CA GLU A 22 -15.25 -13.11 -7.49
C GLU A 22 -15.69 -11.65 -7.62
N ASN A 23 -16.85 -11.28 -7.07
CA ASN A 23 -17.39 -9.93 -7.21
C ASN A 23 -18.28 -9.49 -6.04
N ALA A 24 -18.53 -8.19 -5.97
CA ALA A 24 -19.32 -7.57 -4.90
C ALA A 24 -20.74 -8.14 -4.73
N ASN A 25 -21.35 -8.70 -5.79
CA ASN A 25 -22.67 -9.34 -5.68
C ASN A 25 -22.61 -10.69 -5.00
N GLN A 26 -21.66 -11.51 -5.42
CA GLN A 26 -21.44 -12.81 -4.80
C GLN A 26 -21.04 -12.61 -3.33
N PHE A 27 -20.24 -11.58 -3.02
CA PHE A 27 -19.90 -11.20 -1.65
C PHE A 27 -21.13 -10.81 -0.84
N ALA A 28 -21.98 -9.93 -1.40
CA ALA A 28 -23.21 -9.49 -0.75
C ALA A 28 -24.16 -10.66 -0.44
N ARG A 29 -24.35 -11.57 -1.40
CA ARG A 29 -25.19 -12.76 -1.23
C ARG A 29 -24.64 -13.69 -0.17
N TRP A 30 -23.33 -13.92 -0.18
CA TRP A 30 -22.65 -14.73 0.82
C TRP A 30 -22.78 -14.12 2.22
N PHE A 31 -22.52 -12.81 2.35
CA PHE A 31 -22.66 -12.04 3.57
C PHE A 31 -24.08 -12.14 4.14
N ASP A 32 -25.10 -11.82 3.32
CA ASP A 32 -26.51 -11.90 3.72
C ASP A 32 -26.91 -13.33 4.14
N GLY A 33 -26.34 -14.34 3.48
CA GLY A 33 -26.58 -15.74 3.78
C GLY A 33 -26.06 -16.17 5.16
N ILE A 34 -24.84 -15.76 5.53
CA ILE A 34 -24.27 -16.07 6.85
C ILE A 34 -24.96 -15.25 7.94
N MET A 35 -25.12 -13.95 7.70
CA MET A 35 -25.73 -13.04 8.68
C MET A 35 -27.17 -13.42 9.01
N ARG A 36 -27.97 -13.88 8.03
CA ARG A 36 -29.32 -14.39 8.29
C ARG A 36 -29.35 -15.66 9.15
N LYS A 37 -28.29 -16.49 9.09
CA LYS A 37 -28.16 -17.68 9.94
C LYS A 37 -27.77 -17.30 11.38
N GLN A 38 -26.87 -16.33 11.55
CA GLN A 38 -26.39 -15.86 12.85
C GLN A 38 -27.40 -14.96 13.57
N HIS A 39 -28.06 -14.08 12.81
CA HIS A 39 -29.00 -13.07 13.29
C HIS A 39 -30.34 -13.14 12.55
N PRO A 40 -31.15 -14.19 12.78
CA PRO A 40 -32.37 -14.45 12.00
C PRO A 40 -33.48 -13.41 12.20
N LEU A 41 -33.40 -12.60 13.26
CA LEU A 41 -34.39 -11.58 13.59
C LEU A 41 -34.11 -10.23 12.91
N LEU A 42 -32.96 -10.07 12.25
CA LEU A 42 -32.59 -8.84 11.55
C LEU A 42 -32.81 -9.00 10.03
N PRO A 43 -33.28 -7.94 9.34
CA PRO A 43 -33.40 -7.96 7.89
C PRO A 43 -32.03 -7.79 7.22
N TRP A 44 -31.62 -8.78 6.43
CA TRP A 44 -30.37 -8.77 5.66
C TRP A 44 -30.66 -8.71 4.16
N GLU A 45 -30.50 -7.50 3.59
CA GLU A 45 -30.82 -7.17 2.19
C GLU A 45 -29.69 -6.36 1.52
N THR A 46 -28.42 -6.68 1.85
CA THR A 46 -27.26 -5.95 1.30
C THR A 46 -27.05 -6.24 -0.19
N GLU A 47 -27.44 -7.43 -0.66
CA GLU A 47 -27.44 -7.78 -2.09
C GLU A 47 -28.46 -6.93 -2.86
N GLN A 48 -29.71 -6.86 -2.37
CA GLN A 48 -30.79 -6.15 -3.06
C GLN A 48 -30.59 -4.63 -3.04
N SER A 49 -30.14 -4.07 -1.91
CA SER A 49 -29.86 -2.64 -1.79
C SER A 49 -28.63 -2.18 -2.58
N GLY A 50 -27.79 -3.11 -3.02
CA GLY A 50 -26.53 -2.81 -3.70
C GLY A 50 -25.53 -2.08 -2.81
N LYS A 51 -25.67 -2.18 -1.48
CA LYS A 51 -24.81 -1.51 -0.50
C LYS A 51 -23.34 -1.83 -0.77
N TRP A 52 -22.98 -3.11 -0.77
CA TRP A 52 -21.61 -3.54 -1.02
C TRP A 52 -21.07 -3.07 -2.37
N ARG A 53 -21.86 -3.08 -3.46
CA ARG A 53 -21.41 -2.54 -4.76
C ARG A 53 -20.95 -1.09 -4.64
N LYS A 54 -21.68 -0.26 -3.90
CA LYS A 54 -21.33 1.16 -3.70
C LYS A 54 -20.06 1.29 -2.87
N ASN A 55 -19.89 0.46 -1.84
CA ASN A 55 -18.67 0.44 -1.03
C ASN A 55 -17.45 -0.08 -1.80
N PHE A 56 -17.54 -1.21 -2.52
CA PHE A 56 -16.47 -1.75 -3.37
C PHE A 56 -16.05 -0.77 -4.48
N ALA A 57 -16.99 0.05 -4.98
CA ALA A 57 -16.68 1.14 -5.92
C ALA A 57 -16.06 2.37 -5.25
N GLY A 58 -15.91 2.38 -3.92
CA GLY A 58 -15.38 3.50 -3.16
C GLY A 58 -16.29 4.73 -3.10
N ARG A 59 -17.58 4.57 -3.42
CA ARG A 59 -18.56 5.68 -3.49
C ARG A 59 -19.14 6.04 -2.13
N VAL A 60 -19.11 5.10 -1.18
CA VAL A 60 -19.70 5.24 0.15
C VAL A 60 -18.73 4.66 1.19
N ALA A 61 -18.54 5.38 2.30
CA ALA A 61 -17.74 4.91 3.43
C ALA A 61 -18.37 3.69 4.13
N LEU A 62 -17.57 2.91 4.85
CA LEU A 62 -18.11 1.90 5.75
C LEU A 62 -18.61 2.62 7.01
N ASN A 63 -19.85 2.35 7.40
CA ASN A 63 -20.35 2.81 8.70
C ASN A 63 -19.84 1.86 9.82
N PRO A 64 -19.79 2.31 11.09
CA PRO A 64 -19.30 1.50 12.20
C PRO A 64 -20.01 0.15 12.34
N GLU A 65 -21.33 0.11 12.17
CA GLU A 65 -22.12 -1.13 12.19
C GLU A 65 -21.66 -2.13 11.12
N SER A 66 -21.33 -1.66 9.91
CA SER A 66 -20.81 -2.55 8.86
C SER A 66 -19.44 -3.10 9.22
N ILE A 67 -18.59 -2.29 9.87
CA ILE A 67 -17.28 -2.75 10.35
C ILE A 67 -17.46 -3.80 11.42
N GLU A 68 -18.40 -3.62 12.36
CA GLU A 68 -18.73 -4.61 13.40
C GLU A 68 -19.22 -5.93 12.80
N HIS A 69 -20.14 -5.89 11.84
CA HIS A 69 -20.62 -7.11 11.17
C HIS A 69 -19.53 -7.80 10.34
N LEU A 70 -18.66 -7.04 9.67
CA LEU A 70 -17.51 -7.61 8.98
C LEU A 70 -16.51 -8.21 9.98
N GLN A 71 -16.28 -7.57 11.11
CA GLN A 71 -15.42 -8.07 12.19
C GLN A 71 -15.95 -9.37 12.79
N GLU A 72 -17.26 -9.52 12.91
CA GLU A 72 -17.92 -10.74 13.35
C GLU A 72 -17.70 -11.90 12.36
N LEU A 73 -17.75 -11.62 11.05
CA LEU A 73 -17.51 -12.63 10.00
C LEU A 73 -16.03 -12.98 9.83
N PHE A 74 -15.16 -12.00 10.02
CA PHE A 74 -13.71 -12.11 9.87
C PHE A 74 -13.02 -11.82 11.22
N PRO A 75 -13.20 -12.68 12.23
CA PRO A 75 -12.52 -12.52 13.52
C PRO A 75 -11.00 -12.69 13.42
N ASP A 76 -10.50 -13.30 12.33
CA ASP A 76 -9.08 -13.57 12.10
C ASP A 76 -8.72 -13.62 10.59
N ASN A 77 -7.52 -14.10 10.28
CA ASN A 77 -6.96 -14.20 8.93
C ASN A 77 -7.32 -15.50 8.18
N ARG A 78 -8.31 -16.28 8.64
CA ARG A 78 -8.69 -17.51 7.94
C ARG A 78 -9.37 -17.21 6.60
N TYR A 79 -9.28 -18.20 5.71
CA TYR A 79 -10.06 -18.24 4.48
C TYR A 79 -11.40 -18.94 4.73
N TYR A 80 -12.44 -18.46 4.07
CA TYR A 80 -13.82 -18.94 4.18
C TYR A 80 -14.28 -19.51 2.85
N SER A 81 -15.11 -20.56 2.90
CA SER A 81 -15.72 -21.15 1.70
C SER A 81 -17.17 -20.74 1.58
N ALA A 82 -17.55 -20.22 0.41
CA ALA A 82 -18.95 -19.93 0.13
C ALA A 82 -19.79 -21.20 -0.17
N VAL A 83 -19.17 -22.38 -0.28
CA VAL A 83 -19.83 -23.64 -0.67
C VAL A 83 -20.75 -24.21 0.44
N GLY A 84 -20.69 -23.70 1.66
CA GLY A 84 -21.47 -24.20 2.81
C GLY A 84 -22.92 -23.70 2.95
N VAL A 85 -23.48 -22.96 1.99
CA VAL A 85 -24.87 -22.46 2.11
C VAL A 85 -25.91 -23.56 1.83
N CYS A 86 -25.53 -24.68 1.19
CA CYS A 86 -26.34 -25.90 1.08
C CYS A 86 -25.53 -27.15 1.46
N GLY A 87 -25.64 -27.58 2.72
CA GLY A 87 -25.33 -28.96 3.14
C GLY A 87 -23.85 -29.29 3.40
N ARG A 88 -23.56 -29.59 4.67
CA ARG A 88 -22.30 -30.12 5.25
C ARG A 88 -21.14 -29.14 5.33
N GLU A 89 -20.89 -28.72 6.57
CA GLU A 89 -19.64 -28.14 7.03
C GLU A 89 -18.51 -29.14 6.77
N GLN A 90 -17.75 -28.93 5.71
CA GLN A 90 -16.40 -29.48 5.59
C GLN A 90 -15.45 -28.33 5.84
N GLU A 91 -14.73 -28.38 6.97
CA GLU A 91 -13.49 -27.64 7.19
C GLU A 91 -12.54 -28.00 6.06
N THR A 92 -12.60 -27.23 4.98
CA THR A 92 -11.67 -27.39 3.87
C THR A 92 -10.48 -26.51 4.23
N ARG A 93 -9.48 -27.11 4.88
CA ARG A 93 -8.13 -26.52 4.95
C ARG A 93 -7.63 -26.39 3.50
N VAL A 94 -7.80 -25.21 2.91
CA VAL A 94 -7.31 -24.93 1.57
C VAL A 94 -5.78 -24.92 1.63
N ALA A 95 -5.19 -25.75 0.78
CA ALA A 95 -3.76 -26.02 0.75
C ALA A 95 -2.98 -24.96 -0.04
N TYR A 96 -3.01 -23.70 0.40
CA TYR A 96 -1.96 -22.71 0.07
C TYR A 96 -1.96 -21.61 1.14
N PRO A 97 -1.01 -21.61 2.09
CA PRO A 97 -0.61 -20.37 2.70
C PRO A 97 0.42 -19.73 1.77
N VAL A 98 0.06 -18.61 1.13
CA VAL A 98 1.08 -17.55 1.04
C VAL A 98 1.30 -17.16 2.49
N GLU A 99 2.41 -17.63 3.09
CA GLU A 99 2.78 -17.31 4.46
C GLU A 99 3.13 -15.82 4.54
N HIS A 100 2.13 -14.94 4.45
CA HIS A 100 2.31 -13.58 4.92
C HIS A 100 2.46 -13.68 6.44
N ARG A 101 3.69 -13.50 6.92
CA ARG A 101 4.05 -13.43 8.35
C ARG A 101 3.46 -12.21 9.06
N SER A 102 2.58 -11.46 8.40
CA SER A 102 1.84 -10.36 9.00
C SER A 102 0.88 -10.90 10.06
N VAL A 103 0.96 -10.34 11.26
CA VAL A 103 0.08 -10.62 12.40
C VAL A 103 -1.40 -10.51 11.95
N PRO A 104 -2.30 -11.37 12.45
CA PRO A 104 -3.73 -11.26 12.14
C PRO A 104 -4.27 -9.89 12.51
N MET A 105 -4.73 -9.15 11.50
CA MET A 105 -5.26 -7.82 11.66
C MET A 105 -6.77 -7.88 11.70
N ARG A 106 -7.37 -7.20 12.68
CA ARG A 106 -8.81 -7.04 12.78
C ARG A 106 -9.33 -6.22 11.59
N VAL A 107 -10.60 -6.38 11.22
CA VAL A 107 -11.22 -5.58 10.15
C VAL A 107 -11.17 -4.09 10.47
N SER A 108 -11.40 -3.73 11.73
CA SER A 108 -11.24 -2.36 12.23
C SER A 108 -9.82 -1.84 12.02
N GLU A 109 -8.81 -2.59 12.44
CA GLU A 109 -7.39 -2.22 12.26
C GLU A 109 -7.01 -2.10 10.79
N LEU A 110 -7.50 -3.00 9.93
CA LEU A 110 -7.27 -2.96 8.48
C LEU A 110 -7.92 -1.70 7.86
N TYR A 111 -9.10 -1.32 8.33
CA TYR A 111 -9.79 -0.13 7.87
C TYR A 111 -9.09 1.16 8.34
N ASP A 112 -8.70 1.22 9.61
CA ASP A 112 -8.15 2.42 10.24
C ASP A 112 -6.68 2.64 9.88
N ALA A 113 -5.86 1.58 10.03
CA ALA A 113 -4.41 1.63 9.89
C ALA A 113 -3.90 1.06 8.57
N GLY A 114 -4.61 0.11 7.96
CA GLY A 114 -4.22 -0.48 6.68
C GLY A 114 -3.19 -1.59 6.78
N PRO A 115 -2.94 -2.29 5.66
CA PRO A 115 -1.96 -3.37 5.64
C PRO A 115 -0.58 -2.81 6.02
N GLY A 116 0.10 -3.44 6.98
CA GLY A 116 1.39 -2.94 7.50
C GLY A 116 1.34 -1.51 8.04
N ARG A 117 0.19 -1.03 8.54
CA ARG A 117 -0.04 0.36 8.99
C ARG A 117 0.13 1.43 7.90
N LEU A 118 -0.03 1.05 6.63
CA LEU A 118 0.19 1.93 5.47
C LEU A 118 -0.66 3.22 5.48
N TRP A 119 -1.91 3.17 5.96
CA TRP A 119 -2.76 4.37 6.05
C TRP A 119 -2.24 5.36 7.10
N GLU A 120 -1.68 4.86 8.19
CA GLU A 120 -1.04 5.71 9.19
C GLU A 120 0.24 6.33 8.64
N ALA A 121 1.07 5.53 7.95
CA ALA A 121 2.26 6.04 7.29
C ALA A 121 1.94 7.16 6.29
N LEU A 122 0.82 7.07 5.55
CA LEU A 122 0.38 8.09 4.60
C LEU A 122 -0.24 9.33 5.26
N TRP A 123 -1.07 9.15 6.29
CA TRP A 123 -1.99 10.22 6.73
C TRP A 123 -1.98 10.52 8.23
N ALA A 124 -1.39 9.67 9.08
CA ALA A 124 -1.35 9.94 10.51
C ALA A 124 -0.45 11.15 10.81
N HIS A 125 -0.71 11.74 11.98
CA HIS A 125 0.12 12.77 12.60
C HIS A 125 0.42 14.00 11.73
N SER A 126 -0.54 14.46 10.91
CA SER A 126 -0.38 15.68 10.09
C SER A 126 0.09 16.89 10.90
N GLU A 127 -0.41 17.03 12.14
CA GLU A 127 -0.09 18.13 13.05
C GLU A 127 1.13 17.88 13.94
N ALA A 128 1.68 16.65 13.94
CA ALA A 128 2.73 16.23 14.87
C ALA A 128 3.65 15.19 14.23
N LEU A 129 4.26 15.55 13.10
CA LEU A 129 5.01 14.64 12.24
C LEU A 129 6.21 13.96 12.93
N SER A 130 6.73 14.50 14.04
CA SER A 130 7.75 13.82 14.85
C SER A 130 7.26 12.47 15.41
N LYS A 131 5.95 12.28 15.56
CA LYS A 131 5.33 11.01 16.01
C LYS A 131 5.30 9.94 14.93
N LEU A 132 5.67 10.24 13.68
CA LEU A 132 5.74 9.23 12.62
C LEU A 132 6.72 8.09 12.95
N TRP A 133 7.75 8.35 13.75
CA TRP A 133 8.65 7.32 14.25
C TRP A 133 7.96 6.24 15.10
N GLU A 134 6.82 6.57 15.73
CA GLU A 134 6.06 5.67 16.61
C GLU A 134 5.15 4.70 15.85
N ILE A 135 5.00 4.87 14.53
CA ILE A 135 4.17 4.00 13.68
C ILE A 135 4.79 2.61 13.53
N TYR A 136 6.12 2.50 13.55
CA TYR A 136 6.78 1.20 13.40
C TYR A 136 7.54 0.85 14.66
N PRO A 137 7.52 -0.44 15.08
CA PRO A 137 8.17 -0.84 16.31
C PRO A 137 9.67 -0.48 16.25
N PRO A 138 10.23 0.07 17.34
CA PRO A 138 11.64 0.41 17.37
C PRO A 138 12.48 -0.86 17.21
N ASN A 139 13.47 -0.79 16.32
CA ASN A 139 14.55 -1.76 16.24
C ASN A 139 15.88 -1.03 16.49
N SER A 140 17.02 -1.71 16.38
CA SER A 140 18.33 -1.10 16.63
C SER A 140 18.69 0.05 15.68
N LEU A 141 17.98 0.19 14.55
CA LEU A 141 18.26 1.13 13.47
C LEU A 141 17.08 2.06 13.14
N TRP A 142 16.00 2.04 13.93
CA TRP A 142 14.78 2.82 13.68
C TRP A 142 14.47 3.78 14.83
N GLY A 143 14.31 5.06 14.51
CA GLY A 143 13.84 6.08 15.44
C GLY A 143 14.61 7.40 15.37
N PRO A 144 14.15 8.42 16.12
CA PRO A 144 14.71 9.77 16.05
C PRO A 144 16.13 9.90 16.62
N SER A 145 16.59 8.90 17.38
CA SER A 145 17.94 8.85 17.95
C SER A 145 18.99 8.29 16.99
N VAL A 146 18.57 7.69 15.87
CA VAL A 146 19.46 7.11 14.86
C VAL A 146 19.71 8.16 13.77
N ARG A 147 20.89 8.14 13.14
CA ARG A 147 21.16 9.03 12.00
C ARG A 147 20.25 8.67 10.84
N PHE A 148 19.58 9.67 10.26
CA PHE A 148 18.62 9.48 9.16
C PHE A 148 19.22 8.70 7.98
N THR A 149 20.45 9.03 7.60
CA THR A 149 21.21 8.35 6.54
C THR A 149 21.39 6.86 6.80
N ASP A 150 21.56 6.46 8.07
CA ASP A 150 21.80 5.06 8.43
C ASP A 150 20.49 4.26 8.37
N VAL A 151 19.36 4.87 8.78
CA VAL A 151 18.02 4.28 8.63
C VAL A 151 17.68 4.09 7.14
N LEU A 152 17.98 5.11 6.34
CA LEU A 152 17.72 5.09 4.91
C LEU A 152 18.58 4.04 4.20
N ALA A 153 19.86 3.93 4.57
CA ALA A 153 20.77 2.92 4.04
C ALA A 153 20.33 1.49 4.39
N GLU A 154 19.84 1.25 5.61
CA GLU A 154 19.27 -0.04 6.01
C GLU A 154 18.09 -0.43 5.13
N LEU A 155 17.11 0.47 4.99
CA LEU A 155 15.93 0.21 4.18
C LEU A 155 16.29 0.03 2.69
N SER A 156 17.24 0.84 2.21
CA SER A 156 17.79 0.73 0.86
C SER A 156 18.44 -0.64 0.63
N MET A 157 19.25 -1.13 1.58
CA MET A 157 19.83 -2.47 1.50
C MET A 157 18.74 -3.54 1.38
N LYS A 158 17.67 -3.46 2.17
CA LYS A 158 16.56 -4.42 2.08
C LYS A 158 15.89 -4.35 0.69
N LEU A 159 15.45 -3.17 0.26
CA LEU A 159 14.67 -3.00 -0.97
C LEU A 159 15.48 -3.30 -2.25
N TRP A 160 16.74 -2.91 -2.31
CA TRP A 160 17.60 -3.15 -3.48
C TRP A 160 18.26 -4.53 -3.51
N SER A 161 18.34 -5.24 -2.37
CA SER A 161 18.98 -6.55 -2.32
C SER A 161 18.30 -7.61 -3.19
N ASP A 162 17.06 -7.36 -3.63
CA ASP A 162 16.22 -8.22 -4.46
C ASP A 162 15.98 -9.61 -3.81
N SER A 163 14.84 -10.19 -4.16
CA SER A 163 14.29 -11.53 -3.90
C SER A 163 15.26 -12.74 -3.83
N ARG A 164 16.54 -12.58 -4.15
CA ARG A 164 17.59 -13.61 -4.15
C ARG A 164 18.12 -13.94 -2.76
N CYS A 165 18.00 -13.02 -1.80
CA CYS A 165 18.31 -13.26 -0.39
C CYS A 165 17.14 -13.88 0.39
N GLY A 166 15.98 -14.10 -0.27
CA GLY A 166 14.80 -14.72 0.35
C GLY A 166 14.08 -13.84 1.37
N VAL A 167 14.36 -12.53 1.39
CA VAL A 167 13.64 -11.56 2.24
C VAL A 167 12.53 -10.93 1.41
N GLU A 168 11.29 -11.20 1.79
CA GLU A 168 10.10 -10.62 1.15
C GLU A 168 9.98 -9.13 1.51
N ILE A 169 9.54 -8.33 0.54
CA ILE A 169 9.19 -6.92 0.75
C ILE A 169 7.75 -6.87 1.24
N GLU A 170 7.53 -6.23 2.38
CA GLU A 170 6.24 -6.17 3.06
C GLU A 170 5.66 -4.75 3.04
N PHE A 171 4.36 -4.62 3.31
CA PHE A 171 3.70 -3.30 3.43
C PHE A 171 4.34 -2.40 4.50
N GLU A 172 4.94 -2.99 5.54
CA GLU A 172 5.71 -2.26 6.56
C GLU A 172 6.94 -1.55 5.96
N ASP A 173 7.60 -2.13 4.95
CA ASP A 173 8.76 -1.51 4.30
C ASP A 173 8.36 -0.29 3.48
N LEU A 174 7.24 -0.39 2.74
CA LEU A 174 6.66 0.75 2.06
C LEU A 174 6.25 1.84 3.06
N GLY A 175 5.61 1.44 4.16
CA GLY A 175 5.22 2.36 5.21
C GLY A 175 6.41 3.08 5.85
N ARG A 176 7.51 2.37 6.13
CA ARG A 176 8.77 2.96 6.60
C ARG A 176 9.35 3.94 5.58
N ALA A 177 9.37 3.59 4.29
CA ALA A 177 9.84 4.48 3.23
C ALA A 177 9.02 5.78 3.19
N ILE A 178 7.69 5.68 3.30
CA ILE A 178 6.79 6.84 3.32
C ILE A 178 7.03 7.69 4.57
N VAL A 179 7.25 7.08 5.73
CA VAL A 179 7.57 7.82 6.97
C VAL A 179 8.86 8.62 6.80
N LEU A 180 9.94 8.00 6.30
CA LEU A 180 11.21 8.68 6.06
C LEU A 180 11.03 9.84 5.08
N TYR A 181 10.35 9.60 3.95
CA TYR A 181 10.06 10.64 2.96
C TYR A 181 9.26 11.80 3.54
N ARG A 182 8.21 11.54 4.33
CA ARG A 182 7.40 12.59 4.97
C ARG A 182 8.17 13.38 6.04
N LEU A 183 9.04 12.72 6.80
CA LEU A 183 9.88 13.39 7.81
C LEU A 183 10.89 14.34 7.15
N GLU A 184 11.50 13.91 6.05
CA GLU A 184 12.44 14.75 5.32
C GLU A 184 11.72 15.87 4.55
N LEU A 185 10.58 15.60 3.90
CA LEU A 185 9.74 16.62 3.27
C LEU A 185 9.34 17.73 4.26
N ALA A 186 9.12 17.38 5.52
CA ALA A 186 8.77 18.33 6.58
C ALA A 186 9.98 19.07 7.20
N GLY A 187 11.21 18.76 6.77
CA GLY A 187 12.43 19.32 7.33
C GLY A 187 12.73 18.86 8.77
N ILE A 188 12.17 17.72 9.20
CA ILE A 188 12.34 17.18 10.56
C ILE A 188 13.63 16.37 10.67
N ALA A 189 13.98 15.62 9.62
CA ALA A 189 15.17 14.78 9.59
C ALA A 189 15.70 14.63 8.16
N GLY A 190 17.00 14.38 8.01
CA GLY A 190 17.64 14.21 6.70
C GLY A 190 17.99 15.52 6.00
N SER A 191 18.45 15.37 4.76
CA SER A 191 18.87 16.42 3.83
C SER A 191 18.12 16.27 2.50
N PRO A 192 18.12 17.29 1.62
CA PRO A 192 17.46 17.20 0.32
C PRO A 192 17.91 15.98 -0.52
N GLU A 193 19.19 15.60 -0.42
CA GLU A 193 19.75 14.41 -1.05
C GLU A 193 19.12 13.12 -0.52
N ASP A 194 18.91 13.04 0.80
CA ASP A 194 18.22 11.92 1.45
C ASP A 194 16.74 11.89 1.04
N GLY A 195 16.14 13.04 0.73
CA GLY A 195 14.78 13.14 0.20
C GLY A 195 14.61 12.47 -1.16
N VAL A 196 15.58 12.64 -2.05
CA VAL A 196 15.59 11.98 -3.38
C VAL A 196 15.67 10.47 -3.20
N ASP A 197 16.55 10.02 -2.30
CA ASP A 197 16.73 8.60 -2.00
C ASP A 197 15.47 8.02 -1.32
N ALA A 198 14.85 8.74 -0.37
CA ALA A 198 13.61 8.33 0.27
C ALA A 198 12.45 8.23 -0.74
N TYR A 199 12.31 9.19 -1.66
CA TYR A 199 11.32 9.12 -2.73
C TYR A 199 11.54 7.88 -3.61
N LEU A 200 12.79 7.60 -3.99
CA LEU A 200 13.13 6.43 -4.77
C LEU A 200 12.77 5.12 -4.04
N LEU A 201 13.04 5.03 -2.74
CA LEU A 201 12.67 3.86 -1.93
C LEU A 201 11.15 3.69 -1.83
N VAL A 202 10.38 4.78 -1.70
CA VAL A 202 8.91 4.73 -1.77
C VAL A 202 8.47 4.14 -3.10
N ARG A 203 8.98 4.66 -4.21
CA ARG A 203 8.63 4.20 -5.56
C ARG A 203 9.03 2.74 -5.81
N LEU A 204 10.16 2.31 -5.25
CA LEU A 204 10.65 0.94 -5.36
C LEU A 204 9.76 -0.02 -4.57
N ALA A 205 9.52 0.27 -3.30
CA ALA A 205 8.64 -0.54 -2.45
C ALA A 205 7.22 -0.61 -3.04
N MET A 206 6.72 0.49 -3.62
CA MET A 206 5.45 0.49 -4.35
C MET A 206 5.49 -0.46 -5.56
N ALA A 207 6.49 -0.35 -6.43
CA ALA A 207 6.58 -1.18 -7.64
C ALA A 207 6.65 -2.68 -7.30
N GLU A 208 7.42 -3.05 -6.28
CA GLU A 208 7.52 -4.43 -5.77
C GLU A 208 6.20 -4.94 -5.17
N LEU A 209 5.49 -4.09 -4.41
CA LEU A 209 4.16 -4.40 -3.87
C LEU A 209 3.03 -4.17 -4.87
N SER A 210 3.34 -3.86 -6.13
CA SER A 210 2.31 -3.50 -7.11
C SER A 210 1.28 -4.60 -7.35
N PRO A 211 1.61 -5.92 -7.36
CA PRO A 211 0.59 -6.96 -7.48
C PRO A 211 -0.41 -6.89 -6.33
N SER A 212 0.08 -6.77 -5.09
CA SER A 212 -0.75 -6.69 -3.89
C SER A 212 -1.60 -5.42 -3.86
N LEU A 213 -1.02 -4.26 -4.17
CA LEU A 213 -1.75 -2.98 -4.24
C LEU A 213 -2.82 -2.96 -5.35
N ARG A 214 -2.57 -3.65 -6.46
CA ARG A 214 -3.56 -3.82 -7.55
C ARG A 214 -4.67 -4.78 -7.16
N CYS A 215 -4.36 -5.88 -6.48
CA CYS A 215 -5.37 -6.77 -5.89
C CYS A 215 -6.26 -6.05 -4.88
N LEU A 216 -5.69 -5.16 -4.07
CA LEU A 216 -6.45 -4.30 -3.16
C LEU A 216 -7.27 -3.21 -3.90
N GLY A 217 -7.00 -2.97 -5.19
CA GLY A 217 -7.71 -1.99 -6.01
C GLY A 217 -7.32 -0.53 -5.76
N VAL A 218 -6.19 -0.30 -5.09
CA VAL A 218 -5.77 1.04 -4.60
C VAL A 218 -4.46 1.54 -5.20
N TRP A 219 -3.78 0.74 -6.04
CA TRP A 219 -2.54 1.11 -6.73
C TRP A 219 -2.58 2.53 -7.30
N ASP A 220 -3.53 2.83 -8.19
CA ASP A 220 -3.58 4.11 -8.87
C ASP A 220 -3.83 5.28 -7.90
N ASP A 221 -4.69 5.08 -6.89
CA ASP A 221 -5.02 6.13 -5.94
C ASP A 221 -3.83 6.46 -5.02
N VAL A 222 -3.06 5.44 -4.61
CA VAL A 222 -1.83 5.62 -3.82
C VAL A 222 -0.72 6.22 -4.69
N ALA A 223 -0.57 5.76 -5.94
CA ALA A 223 0.43 6.28 -6.87
C ALA A 223 0.19 7.75 -7.19
N SER A 224 -1.05 8.15 -7.52
CA SER A 224 -1.40 9.56 -7.73
C SER A 224 -1.12 10.39 -6.49
N TYR A 225 -1.51 9.94 -5.29
CA TYR A 225 -1.26 10.69 -4.06
C TYR A 225 0.25 10.96 -3.82
N ILE A 226 1.10 9.94 -4.00
CA ILE A 226 2.55 10.07 -3.80
C ILE A 226 3.19 10.95 -4.90
N ILE A 227 2.74 10.81 -6.15
CA ILE A 227 3.22 11.61 -7.28
C ILE A 227 2.83 13.08 -7.11
N ASP A 228 1.58 13.35 -6.71
CA ASP A 228 1.11 14.71 -6.46
C ASP A 228 1.93 15.38 -5.35
N MET A 229 2.24 14.65 -4.27
CA MET A 229 3.13 15.14 -3.21
C MET A 229 4.53 15.49 -3.72
N GLU A 230 5.10 14.66 -4.58
CA GLU A 230 6.44 14.90 -5.14
C GLU A 230 6.43 16.02 -6.19
N HIS A 231 5.36 16.14 -6.98
CA HIS A 231 5.16 17.27 -7.89
C HIS A 231 5.11 18.59 -7.13
N ASP A 232 4.29 18.67 -6.08
CA ASP A 232 4.22 19.84 -5.21
C ASP A 232 5.60 20.15 -4.59
N ARG A 233 6.33 19.13 -4.16
CA ARG A 233 7.67 19.28 -3.59
C ARG A 233 8.66 19.90 -4.60
N VAL A 234 8.75 19.33 -5.80
CA VAL A 234 9.64 19.80 -6.88
C VAL A 234 9.28 21.23 -7.29
N LEU A 235 7.98 21.56 -7.35
CA LEU A 235 7.51 22.90 -7.67
C LEU A 235 7.88 23.92 -6.59
N LEU A 236 7.74 23.56 -5.31
CA LEU A 236 7.93 24.45 -4.17
C LEU A 236 9.40 24.58 -3.73
N HIS A 237 10.26 23.60 -4.05
CA HIS A 237 11.65 23.55 -3.58
C HIS A 237 12.65 23.42 -4.75
N PRO A 238 13.01 24.52 -5.43
CA PRO A 238 13.93 24.49 -6.56
C PRO A 238 15.30 23.89 -6.24
N GLN A 239 15.80 24.05 -5.01
CA GLN A 239 17.05 23.43 -4.59
C GLN A 239 16.99 21.90 -4.58
N TYR A 240 15.83 21.32 -4.26
CA TYR A 240 15.63 19.87 -4.31
C TYR A 240 15.55 19.38 -5.76
N ALA A 241 14.83 20.10 -6.62
CA ALA A 241 14.79 19.81 -8.06
C ALA A 241 16.19 19.84 -8.70
N ALA A 242 17.04 20.80 -8.30
CA ALA A 242 18.42 20.89 -8.76
C ALA A 242 19.28 19.68 -8.34
N VAL A 243 19.02 19.07 -7.17
CA VAL A 243 19.70 17.83 -6.75
C VAL A 243 19.33 16.67 -7.68
N ILE A 244 18.05 16.54 -8.05
CA ILE A 244 17.59 15.51 -8.99
C ILE A 244 18.25 15.72 -10.36
N GLU A 245 18.20 16.95 -10.89
CA GLU A 245 18.79 17.27 -12.19
C GLU A 245 20.30 17.04 -12.20
N ALA A 246 21.03 17.46 -11.16
CA ALA A 246 22.47 17.22 -11.05
C ALA A 246 22.81 15.72 -11.02
N ARG A 247 21.94 14.90 -10.44
CA ARG A 247 22.14 13.45 -10.30
C ARG A 247 21.87 12.68 -11.59
N TYR A 248 20.85 13.07 -12.36
CA TYR A 248 20.34 12.26 -13.46
C TYR A 248 20.41 12.91 -14.86
N SER A 249 20.67 14.21 -14.98
CA SER A 249 20.76 14.88 -16.28
C SER A 249 21.91 14.36 -17.16
N MET A 250 23.00 13.90 -16.55
CA MET A 250 24.22 13.45 -17.24
C MET A 250 24.73 14.46 -18.29
N GLY A 251 24.47 15.76 -18.11
CA GLY A 251 24.84 16.82 -19.04
C GLY A 251 23.88 17.01 -20.23
N HIS A 252 22.69 16.42 -20.18
CA HIS A 252 21.62 16.54 -21.18
C HIS A 252 20.38 17.24 -20.60
N PRO A 253 19.49 17.80 -21.45
CA PRO A 253 18.20 18.31 -20.99
C PRO A 253 17.45 17.23 -20.21
N PHE A 254 17.01 17.57 -19.01
CA PHE A 254 16.40 16.64 -18.08
C PHE A 254 15.01 17.13 -17.66
N ASP A 255 14.02 16.25 -17.77
CA ASP A 255 12.66 16.55 -17.32
C ASP A 255 12.45 15.99 -15.91
N VAL A 256 12.51 16.88 -14.91
CA VAL A 256 12.28 16.52 -13.52
C VAL A 256 10.86 15.99 -13.31
N TYR A 257 9.86 16.47 -14.07
CA TYR A 257 8.48 15.98 -13.93
C TYR A 257 8.35 14.54 -14.43
N ALA A 258 9.06 14.17 -15.51
CA ALA A 258 9.14 12.78 -15.95
C ALA A 258 9.82 11.87 -14.91
N TYR A 259 10.84 12.38 -14.20
CA TYR A 259 11.43 11.68 -13.06
C TYR A 259 10.43 11.47 -11.93
N VAL A 260 9.63 12.49 -11.60
CA VAL A 260 8.58 12.38 -10.58
C VAL A 260 7.61 11.26 -10.95
N GLU A 261 7.13 11.19 -12.19
CA GLU A 261 6.20 10.14 -12.61
C GLU A 261 6.80 8.73 -12.55
N ASN A 262 8.06 8.57 -13.00
CA ASN A 262 8.75 7.28 -13.01
C ASN A 262 10.28 7.45 -12.90
N PRO A 263 10.85 7.42 -11.69
CA PRO A 263 12.27 7.72 -11.48
C PRO A 263 13.19 6.65 -12.08
N PHE A 264 12.70 5.42 -12.27
CA PHE A 264 13.47 4.31 -12.82
C PHE A 264 13.85 4.53 -14.28
N LEU A 265 13.04 5.29 -15.05
CA LEU A 265 13.38 5.64 -16.43
C LEU A 265 14.62 6.54 -16.52
N ALA A 266 14.76 7.47 -15.57
CA ALA A 266 15.96 8.30 -15.48
C ALA A 266 17.20 7.48 -15.10
N MET A 267 17.03 6.45 -14.27
CA MET A 267 18.13 5.56 -13.86
C MET A 267 18.63 4.65 -14.99
N LEU A 268 17.79 4.31 -15.97
CA LEU A 268 18.20 3.49 -17.12
C LEU A 268 19.38 4.11 -17.90
N GLY A 269 19.43 5.43 -17.99
CA GLY A 269 20.55 6.16 -18.61
C GLY A 269 21.88 5.98 -17.86
N ALA A 270 21.83 5.79 -16.53
CA ALA A 270 23.00 5.65 -15.68
C ALA A 270 23.59 4.22 -15.66
N VAL A 271 22.82 3.21 -16.07
CA VAL A 271 23.21 1.79 -15.96
C VAL A 271 23.54 1.12 -17.31
N GLN A 272 23.82 1.90 -18.36
CA GLN A 272 24.08 1.40 -19.71
C GLN A 272 25.23 0.36 -19.82
N GLY A 273 26.10 0.26 -18.81
CA GLY A 273 27.16 -0.75 -18.71
C GLY A 273 26.78 -2.06 -18.01
N GLU A 274 25.58 -2.18 -17.44
CA GLU A 274 25.16 -3.32 -16.60
C GLU A 274 23.83 -3.94 -17.08
N PRO A 275 23.87 -4.89 -18.04
CA PRO A 275 22.67 -5.44 -18.68
C PRO A 275 21.71 -6.19 -17.73
N SER A 276 22.20 -6.69 -16.60
CA SER A 276 21.34 -7.31 -15.57
C SER A 276 20.57 -6.26 -14.77
N LEU A 277 21.23 -5.16 -14.42
CA LEU A 277 20.62 -4.07 -13.67
C LEU A 277 19.63 -3.29 -14.54
N ALA A 278 19.98 -3.04 -15.81
CA ALA A 278 19.08 -2.41 -16.77
C ALA A 278 17.76 -3.19 -16.92
N ARG A 279 17.82 -4.52 -17.10
CA ARG A 279 16.61 -5.36 -17.20
C ARG A 279 15.76 -5.35 -15.93
N HIS A 280 16.39 -5.32 -14.77
CA HIS A 280 15.68 -5.22 -13.49
C HIS A 280 14.95 -3.87 -13.37
N LEU A 281 15.64 -2.76 -13.68
CA LEU A 281 15.06 -1.42 -13.70
C LEU A 281 13.95 -1.27 -14.74
N GLU A 282 14.07 -1.89 -15.92
CA GLU A 282 12.97 -1.94 -16.91
C GLU A 282 11.73 -2.66 -16.35
N GLY A 283 11.92 -3.76 -15.63
CA GLY A 283 10.85 -4.48 -14.94
C GLY A 283 10.16 -3.63 -13.89
N ILE A 284 10.95 -2.99 -13.00
CA ILE A 284 10.44 -2.08 -11.96
C ILE A 284 9.73 -0.88 -12.61
N ALA A 285 10.30 -0.28 -13.65
CA ALA A 285 9.70 0.84 -14.37
C ALA A 285 8.33 0.47 -14.95
N GLY A 286 8.18 -0.76 -15.47
CA GLY A 286 6.91 -1.31 -15.94
C GLY A 286 5.89 -1.48 -14.81
N LEU A 287 6.32 -2.01 -13.66
CA LEU A 287 5.45 -2.18 -12.49
C LEU A 287 5.01 -0.84 -11.89
N SER A 288 5.86 0.19 -11.99
CA SER A 288 5.63 1.56 -11.49
C SER A 288 4.64 2.37 -12.34
N GLN A 289 4.16 1.83 -13.47
CA GLN A 289 3.15 2.50 -14.30
C GLN A 289 1.80 2.61 -13.57
N TYR A 290 1.17 3.78 -13.64
CA TYR A 290 -0.12 4.07 -13.03
C TYR A 290 -1.06 4.72 -14.04
N GLN A 291 -2.36 4.67 -13.76
CA GLN A 291 -3.37 5.34 -14.59
C GLN A 291 -4.03 6.45 -13.79
N ILE A 292 -4.12 7.65 -14.39
CA ILE A 292 -4.88 8.75 -13.79
C ILE A 292 -6.37 8.40 -13.90
N LYS A 293 -6.99 8.05 -12.77
CA LYS A 293 -8.44 7.89 -12.70
C LYS A 293 -9.08 9.27 -12.73
N CYS A 294 -9.66 9.65 -13.86
CA CYS A 294 -10.62 10.75 -13.91
C CYS A 294 -11.84 10.35 -13.06
N ILE A 295 -12.02 11.00 -11.91
CA ILE A 295 -13.16 10.79 -11.00
C ILE A 295 -14.39 11.51 -11.52
#